data_AF-A0AA38XI07-F1
#
_entry.id   AF-A0AA38XI07-F1
#
_cell.length_a   1.000
_cell.length_b   1.000
_cell.length_c   1.000
_cell.angle_alpha   90.00
_cell.angle_beta   90.00
_cell.angle_gamma   90.00
#
_symmetry.space_group_name_H-M   'P 1'
#
loop_
_entity.id
_entity.type
_entity.pdbx_description
1 polymer ?
#
loop_
_entity_poly.entity_id
_entity_poly.type
_entity_poly.pdbx_seq_one_letter_code
_entity_poly.pdbx_strand_id
1 'polypeptide(L)'
;MAVDALTSSLAALQDVLDCMPAVRAMQIRLDGYADGVLRITAPLVANVNDKGNAFGGSLASVLTLSGWALVSLRLRLAGHDAEVYVADSNLRYLAPVYEDLHAHAEATGSGAWDTFLATFRQRGKARISIVATQPGADGKAAAEFSGRFVAFAKGAAAGAAADDLSRKQRKLLEETQIAYGATIRWGSMDDAIAYLDPQLRKSKPPTEFELNRYAQLRVSSYRERSSASLEGGQVERRVEIGVINQNTQAERTVVVTERWRWDPEAKRWWQSAGLPDLWQGQ
;
A
#
# COMPACT_ATOMS: atom_id res chain seq x y z
N MET A 1 29.52 13.42 -10.30
CA MET A 1 28.98 12.04 -10.35
C MET A 1 28.06 11.73 -9.17
N ALA A 2 28.54 11.67 -7.91
CA ALA A 2 27.67 11.32 -6.76
C ALA A 2 26.65 12.42 -6.39
N VAL A 3 27.06 13.70 -6.45
CA VAL A 3 26.18 14.85 -6.22
C VAL A 3 25.08 14.92 -7.27
N ASP A 4 25.44 14.73 -8.55
CA ASP A 4 24.47 14.74 -9.66
C ASP A 4 23.42 13.63 -9.53
N ALA A 5 23.82 12.44 -9.08
CA ALA A 5 22.92 11.32 -8.85
C ALA A 5 21.95 11.57 -7.69
N LEU A 6 22.42 12.23 -6.62
CA LEU A 6 21.56 12.64 -5.50
C LEU A 6 20.55 13.69 -5.94
N THR A 7 20.99 14.76 -6.57
CA THR A 7 20.13 15.86 -7.03
C THR A 7 19.06 15.34 -8.01
N SER A 8 19.45 14.51 -8.98
CA SER A 8 18.50 13.89 -9.92
C SER A 8 17.51 12.95 -9.22
N SER A 9 17.97 12.21 -8.21
CA SER A 9 17.08 11.32 -7.44
C SER A 9 16.07 12.08 -6.59
N LEU A 10 16.49 13.16 -5.94
CA LEU A 10 15.59 14.04 -5.20
C LEU A 10 14.57 14.70 -6.13
N ALA A 11 14.99 15.22 -7.28
CA ALA A 11 14.08 15.80 -8.26
C ALA A 11 13.01 14.78 -8.74
N ALA A 12 13.43 13.56 -9.09
CA ALA A 12 12.50 12.52 -9.51
C ALA A 12 11.51 12.12 -8.39
N LEU A 13 11.93 12.13 -7.13
CA LEU A 13 11.03 11.87 -6.00
C LEU A 13 10.08 13.04 -5.74
N GLN A 14 10.55 14.27 -5.93
CA GLN A 14 9.69 15.46 -5.86
C GLN A 14 8.56 15.38 -6.89
N ASP A 15 8.86 14.99 -8.13
CA ASP A 15 7.84 14.82 -9.17
C ASP A 15 6.76 13.79 -8.74
N VAL A 16 7.18 12.71 -8.09
CA VAL A 16 6.24 11.69 -7.57
C VAL A 16 5.36 12.24 -6.45
N LEU A 17 5.92 13.04 -5.54
CA LEU A 17 5.14 13.70 -4.49
C LEU A 17 4.13 14.69 -5.09
N ASP A 18 4.53 15.50 -6.08
CA ASP A 18 3.68 16.49 -6.73
C ASP A 18 2.54 15.85 -7.54
N CYS A 19 2.71 14.61 -7.99
CA CYS A 19 1.66 13.82 -8.64
C CYS A 19 0.54 13.38 -7.68
N MET A 20 0.81 13.19 -6.39
CA MET A 20 -0.18 12.73 -5.42
C MET A 20 -1.11 13.90 -5.00
N PRO A 21 -2.43 13.86 -5.28
CA PRO A 21 -3.29 15.05 -5.13
C PRO A 21 -3.32 15.67 -3.73
N ALA A 22 -3.41 14.84 -2.69
CA ALA A 22 -3.41 15.33 -1.30
C ALA A 22 -2.05 15.91 -0.90
N VAL A 23 -0.95 15.30 -1.36
CA VAL A 23 0.43 15.73 -1.06
C VAL A 23 0.75 17.05 -1.75
N ARG A 24 0.33 17.20 -3.01
CA ARG A 24 0.50 18.44 -3.76
C ARG A 24 -0.14 19.64 -3.07
N ALA A 25 -1.32 19.45 -2.46
CA ALA A 25 -2.00 20.51 -1.71
C ALA A 25 -1.19 20.97 -0.49
N MET A 26 -0.39 20.08 0.10
CA MET A 26 0.49 20.39 1.24
C MET A 26 1.77 21.12 0.85
N GLN A 27 2.12 21.16 -0.45
CA GLN A 27 3.31 21.84 -0.98
C GLN A 27 4.63 21.34 -0.35
N ILE A 28 4.75 20.03 -0.16
CA ILE A 28 5.96 19.40 0.39
C ILE A 28 7.14 19.56 -0.57
N ARG A 29 8.31 19.92 -0.03
CA ARG A 29 9.58 20.04 -0.75
C ARG A 29 10.64 19.13 -0.15
N LEU A 30 11.39 18.44 -1.01
CA LEU A 30 12.61 17.71 -0.63
C LEU A 30 13.80 18.67 -0.63
N ASP A 31 14.32 19.02 0.54
CA ASP A 31 15.38 20.04 0.68
C ASP A 31 16.77 19.46 0.47
N GLY A 32 16.99 18.22 0.93
CA GLY A 32 18.28 17.58 0.78
C GLY A 32 18.46 16.34 1.64
N TYR A 33 19.55 15.63 1.36
CA TYR A 33 19.96 14.44 2.10
C TYR A 33 21.46 14.55 2.41
N ALA A 34 21.80 14.55 3.69
CA ALA A 34 23.18 14.63 4.17
C ALA A 34 23.29 13.88 5.50
N ASP A 35 24.46 13.27 5.76
CA ASP A 35 24.78 12.62 7.03
C ASP A 35 23.75 11.57 7.48
N GLY A 36 23.11 10.88 6.53
CA GLY A 36 22.10 9.87 6.82
C GLY A 36 20.68 10.41 7.02
N VAL A 37 20.49 11.73 7.03
CA VAL A 37 19.23 12.41 7.32
C VAL A 37 18.64 13.02 6.04
N LEU A 38 17.39 12.67 5.72
CA LEU A 38 16.60 13.37 4.70
C LEU A 38 15.83 14.52 5.36
N ARG A 39 15.91 15.72 4.77
CA ARG A 39 15.17 16.90 5.21
C ARG A 39 14.11 17.28 4.18
N ILE A 40 12.90 17.53 4.67
CA ILE A 40 11.79 18.00 3.86
C ILE A 40 11.08 19.16 4.57
N THR A 41 10.46 20.03 3.80
CA THR A 41 9.68 21.18 4.29
C THR A 41 8.27 21.19 3.72
N ALA A 42 7.35 21.85 4.40
CA ALA A 42 6.04 22.23 3.87
C ALA A 42 5.57 23.54 4.50
N PRO A 43 5.06 24.51 3.73
CA PRO A 43 4.71 25.82 4.27
C PRO A 43 3.50 25.75 5.20
N LEU A 44 3.54 26.47 6.32
CA LEU A 44 2.46 26.49 7.31
C LEU A 44 1.15 26.95 6.69
N VAL A 45 1.18 27.94 5.81
CA VAL A 45 -0.02 28.52 5.19
C VAL A 45 -0.86 27.49 4.44
N ALA A 46 -0.24 26.45 3.87
CA ALA A 46 -0.93 25.35 3.19
C ALA A 46 -1.38 24.24 4.16
N ASN A 47 -0.92 24.28 5.40
CA ASN A 47 -1.03 23.19 6.38
C ASN A 47 -1.55 23.65 7.74
N VAL A 48 -2.19 24.82 7.81
CA VAL A 48 -2.69 25.43 9.06
C VAL A 48 -4.05 24.84 9.46
N ASN A 49 -4.33 24.75 10.76
CA ASN A 49 -5.63 24.38 11.32
C ASN A 49 -6.41 25.61 11.82
N ASP A 50 -7.56 25.35 12.44
CA ASP A 50 -8.47 26.36 13.00
C ASP A 50 -7.86 27.21 14.13
N LYS A 51 -6.71 26.81 14.68
CA LYS A 51 -6.00 27.47 15.80
C LYS A 51 -4.76 28.24 15.34
N GLY A 52 -4.55 28.37 14.03
CA GLY A 52 -3.40 29.09 13.48
C GLY A 52 -2.06 28.37 13.64
N ASN A 53 -2.06 27.09 14.01
CA ASN A 53 -0.86 26.23 14.00
C ASN A 53 -1.03 25.06 13.04
N ALA A 54 0.03 24.28 12.83
CA ALA A 54 0.03 23.16 11.91
C ALA A 54 -1.09 22.16 12.22
N PHE A 55 -1.82 21.75 11.19
CA PHE A 55 -2.80 20.68 11.27
C PHE A 55 -2.12 19.36 11.60
N GLY A 56 -2.65 18.64 12.60
CA GLY A 56 -2.07 17.37 13.04
C GLY A 56 -1.99 16.34 11.91
N GLY A 57 -3.00 16.28 11.04
CA GLY A 57 -2.97 15.43 9.85
C GLY A 57 -1.87 15.83 8.87
N SER A 58 -1.61 17.13 8.68
CA SER A 58 -0.50 17.60 7.86
C SER A 58 0.85 17.19 8.46
N LEU A 59 1.07 17.38 9.77
CA LEU A 59 2.28 16.91 10.45
C LEU A 59 2.48 15.40 10.29
N ALA A 60 1.41 14.61 10.48
CA ALA A 60 1.45 13.17 10.29
C ALA A 60 1.84 12.79 8.86
N SER A 61 1.27 13.47 7.86
CA SER A 61 1.58 13.24 6.45
C SER A 61 3.01 13.63 6.09
N VAL A 62 3.50 14.81 6.51
CA VAL A 62 4.88 15.24 6.28
C VAL A 62 5.87 14.23 6.90
N LEU A 63 5.69 13.86 8.17
CA LEU A 63 6.57 12.90 8.86
C LEU A 63 6.54 11.50 8.26
N THR A 64 5.38 11.06 7.76
CA THR A 64 5.27 9.76 7.08
C THR A 64 5.95 9.78 5.72
N LEU A 65 5.75 10.87 4.96
CA LEU A 65 6.30 11.03 3.62
C LEU A 65 7.81 11.25 3.63
N SER A 66 8.38 11.86 4.67
CA SER A 66 9.83 11.95 4.82
C SER A 66 10.46 10.57 4.94
N GLY A 67 9.85 9.65 5.70
CA GLY A 67 10.32 8.27 5.78
C GLY A 67 10.16 7.50 4.47
N TRP A 68 9.02 7.66 3.79
CA TRP A 68 8.80 7.06 2.47
C TRP A 68 9.84 7.55 1.44
N ALA A 69 10.07 8.86 1.41
CA ALA A 69 11.02 9.50 0.49
C ALA A 69 12.45 9.05 0.78
N LEU A 70 12.83 8.91 2.06
CA LEU A 70 14.16 8.45 2.44
C LEU A 70 14.42 7.00 1.98
N VAL A 71 13.47 6.09 2.21
CA VAL A 71 13.62 4.70 1.78
C VAL A 71 13.68 4.61 0.25
N SER A 72 12.81 5.36 -0.44
CA SER A 72 12.79 5.43 -1.91
C SER A 72 14.10 6.01 -2.47
N LEU A 73 14.62 7.07 -1.86
CA LEU A 73 15.91 7.68 -2.23
C LEU A 73 17.05 6.68 -2.09
N ARG A 74 17.14 5.98 -0.96
CA ARG A 74 18.21 5.01 -0.69
C ARG A 74 18.18 3.82 -1.65
N LEU A 75 17.00 3.33 -2.01
CA LEU A 75 16.85 2.28 -3.03
C LEU A 75 17.30 2.79 -4.40
N ARG A 76 16.89 4.00 -4.80
CA ARG A 76 17.26 4.60 -6.07
C ARG A 76 18.77 4.85 -6.18
N LEU A 77 19.40 5.38 -5.13
CA LEU A 77 20.86 5.56 -5.05
C LEU A 77 21.61 4.23 -5.11
N ALA A 78 21.00 3.14 -4.64
CA ALA A 78 21.53 1.78 -4.76
C ALA A 78 21.23 1.12 -6.11
N GLY A 79 20.60 1.82 -7.06
CA GLY A 79 20.28 1.31 -8.39
C GLY A 79 19.07 0.38 -8.44
N HIS A 80 18.17 0.45 -7.46
CA HIS A 80 16.98 -0.40 -7.38
C HIS A 80 15.71 0.37 -7.74
N ASP A 81 14.85 -0.26 -8.55
CA ASP A 81 13.48 0.19 -8.79
C ASP A 81 12.51 -0.60 -7.92
N ALA A 82 11.74 0.10 -7.09
CA ALA A 82 10.97 -0.50 -6.01
C ALA A 82 9.69 0.29 -5.71
N GLU A 83 8.72 -0.41 -5.13
CA GLU A 83 7.54 0.16 -4.50
C GLU A 83 7.70 0.14 -2.99
N VAL A 84 7.49 1.28 -2.35
CA VAL A 84 7.65 1.45 -0.90
C VAL A 84 6.31 1.77 -0.27
N TYR A 85 5.98 1.03 0.79
CA TYR A 85 4.75 1.15 1.55
C TYR A 85 5.05 1.36 3.02
N VAL A 86 4.21 2.12 3.70
CA VAL A 86 4.19 2.19 5.17
C VAL A 86 3.44 0.96 5.69
N ALA A 87 4.08 0.14 6.52
CA ALA A 87 3.40 -0.98 7.17
C ALA A 87 2.64 -0.52 8.42
N ASP A 88 3.26 0.32 9.22
CA ASP A 88 2.75 0.87 10.46
C ASP A 88 3.57 2.08 10.88
N SER A 89 2.95 2.96 11.66
CA SER A 89 3.58 4.15 12.22
C SER A 89 2.97 4.53 13.56
N ASN A 90 3.78 5.16 14.40
CA ASN A 90 3.40 5.82 15.64
C ASN A 90 3.85 7.28 15.57
N LEU A 91 3.01 8.18 16.04
CA LEU A 91 3.26 9.62 16.04
C LEU A 91 2.89 10.20 17.40
N ARG A 92 3.80 10.99 17.97
CA ARG A 92 3.60 11.73 19.22
C ARG A 92 3.63 13.23 18.92
N TYR A 93 2.57 13.93 19.29
CA TYR A 93 2.50 15.39 19.25
C TYR A 93 2.92 15.93 20.61
N LEU A 94 3.98 16.72 20.65
CA LEU A 94 4.60 17.21 21.90
C LEU A 94 4.33 18.71 22.11
N ALA A 95 4.27 19.49 21.03
CA ALA A 95 3.98 20.92 21.07
C ALA A 95 3.29 21.40 19.77
N PRO A 96 2.48 22.47 19.82
CA PRO A 96 1.94 23.11 18.61
C PRO A 96 3.06 23.76 17.77
N VAL A 97 2.91 23.74 16.45
CA VAL A 97 3.89 24.28 15.48
C VAL A 97 3.30 25.50 14.78
N TYR A 98 3.87 26.67 15.01
CA TYR A 98 3.43 27.95 14.44
C TYR A 98 4.32 28.45 13.29
N GLU A 99 5.21 27.59 12.80
CA GLU A 99 6.12 27.85 11.70
C GLU A 99 5.93 26.80 10.59
N ASP A 100 6.71 26.91 9.52
CA ASP A 100 6.71 25.91 8.46
C ASP A 100 7.02 24.52 9.03
N LEU A 101 6.41 23.51 8.42
CA LEU A 101 6.62 22.13 8.83
C LEU A 101 7.98 21.68 8.30
N HIS A 102 8.75 21.04 9.16
CA HIS A 102 10.05 20.46 8.87
C HIS A 102 10.04 19.01 9.32
N ALA A 103 10.51 18.08 8.48
CA ALA A 103 10.73 16.71 8.92
C ALA A 103 12.17 16.26 8.62
N HIS A 104 12.82 15.73 9.64
CA HIS A 104 14.15 15.13 9.57
C HIS A 104 14.01 13.63 9.74
N ALA A 105 14.17 12.86 8.66
CA ALA A 105 14.02 11.41 8.68
C ALA A 105 15.37 10.69 8.61
N GLU A 106 15.51 9.62 9.38
CA GLU A 106 16.69 8.75 9.39
C GLU A 106 16.32 7.30 9.74
N ALA A 107 17.19 6.35 9.38
CA ALA A 107 16.98 4.95 9.75
C ALA A 107 17.32 4.70 11.22
N THR A 108 16.54 3.85 11.88
CA THR A 108 16.83 3.45 13.26
C THR A 108 17.96 2.43 13.29
N GLY A 109 19.06 2.78 13.95
CA GLY A 109 20.15 1.85 14.26
C GLY A 109 21.30 1.86 13.23
N SER A 110 22.52 1.70 13.74
CA SER A 110 23.72 1.57 12.91
C SER A 110 23.65 0.33 12.01
N GLY A 111 24.00 0.47 10.73
CA GLY A 111 24.01 -0.65 9.78
C GLY A 111 22.63 -1.08 9.27
N ALA A 112 21.56 -0.36 9.64
CA ALA A 112 20.20 -0.66 9.18
C ALA A 112 20.10 -0.66 7.64
N TRP A 113 20.76 0.29 6.98
CA TRP A 113 20.77 0.37 5.51
C TRP A 113 21.47 -0.81 4.85
N ASP A 114 22.60 -1.27 5.38
CA ASP A 114 23.35 -2.38 4.79
C ASP A 114 22.54 -3.68 4.88
N THR A 115 21.93 -3.93 6.05
CA THR A 115 21.05 -5.07 6.27
C THR A 115 19.82 -5.03 5.36
N PHE A 116 19.18 -3.86 5.27
CA PHE A 116 18.00 -3.65 4.43
C PHE A 116 18.32 -3.89 2.95
N LEU A 117 19.37 -3.25 2.43
CA LEU A 117 19.76 -3.37 1.01
C LEU A 117 20.24 -4.79 0.67
N ALA A 118 21.00 -5.45 1.55
CA ALA A 118 21.39 -6.84 1.35
C ALA A 118 20.17 -7.77 1.27
N THR A 119 19.22 -7.62 2.21
CA THR A 119 17.98 -8.40 2.22
C THR A 119 17.14 -8.12 0.97
N PHE A 120 17.03 -6.86 0.56
CA PHE A 120 16.27 -6.45 -0.61
C PHE A 120 16.85 -7.04 -1.89
N ARG A 121 18.18 -6.98 -2.09
CA ARG A 121 18.86 -7.60 -3.24
C ARG A 121 18.63 -9.11 -3.31
N GLN A 122 18.63 -9.78 -2.16
CA GLN A 122 18.45 -11.22 -2.10
C GLN A 122 16.99 -11.65 -2.39
N ARG A 123 16.02 -10.90 -1.86
CA ARG A 123 14.62 -11.37 -1.77
C ARG A 123 13.62 -10.57 -2.59
N GLY A 124 14.01 -9.43 -3.16
CA GLY A 124 13.10 -8.46 -3.77
C GLY A 124 12.11 -7.84 -2.77
N LYS A 125 12.27 -8.09 -1.47
CA LYS A 125 11.42 -7.58 -0.39
C LYS A 125 12.22 -7.40 0.89
N ALA A 126 12.12 -6.22 1.50
CA ALA A 126 12.77 -5.92 2.76
C ALA A 126 11.97 -4.92 3.59
N ARG A 127 12.28 -4.83 4.88
CA ARG A 127 11.67 -3.89 5.82
C ARG A 127 12.73 -3.08 6.53
N ILE A 128 12.42 -1.83 6.84
CA ILE A 128 13.29 -0.95 7.61
C ILE A 128 12.45 -0.05 8.53
N SER A 129 12.98 0.23 9.71
CA SER A 129 12.40 1.20 10.63
C SER A 129 13.03 2.56 10.42
N ILE A 130 12.18 3.58 10.31
CA ILE A 130 12.55 4.99 10.16
C ILE A 130 12.01 5.76 11.36
N VAL A 131 12.80 6.70 11.86
CA VAL A 131 12.33 7.75 12.77
C VAL A 131 12.34 9.08 12.03
N ALA A 132 11.39 9.95 12.37
CA ALA A 132 11.38 11.31 11.87
C ALA A 132 10.99 12.29 12.98
N THR A 133 11.54 13.51 12.93
CA THR A 133 11.22 14.55 13.92
C THR A 133 10.83 15.85 13.24
N GLN A 134 9.81 16.50 13.81
CA GLN A 134 9.55 17.92 13.63
C GLN A 134 10.27 18.66 14.75
N PRO A 135 11.29 19.48 14.44
CA PRO A 135 11.89 20.37 15.42
C PRO A 135 10.86 21.31 16.04
N GLY A 136 11.05 21.61 17.31
CA GLY A 136 10.35 22.68 18.03
C GLY A 136 11.35 23.61 18.72
N ALA A 137 10.87 24.33 19.73
CA ALA A 137 11.69 25.30 20.47
C ALA A 137 12.76 24.62 21.36
N ASP A 138 13.86 25.35 21.61
CA ASP A 138 14.91 25.00 22.57
C ASP A 138 15.53 23.60 22.36
N GLY A 139 15.60 23.15 21.10
CA GLY A 139 16.18 21.86 20.73
C GLY A 139 15.30 20.65 21.08
N LYS A 140 14.05 20.86 21.50
CA LYS A 140 13.07 19.78 21.72
C LYS A 140 12.24 19.56 20.46
N ALA A 141 11.83 18.33 20.21
CA ALA A 141 10.91 18.02 19.13
C ALA A 141 9.49 18.53 19.45
N ALA A 142 8.81 19.09 18.45
CA ALA A 142 7.38 19.38 18.53
C ALA A 142 6.52 18.17 18.12
N ALA A 143 7.06 17.27 17.29
CA ALA A 143 6.48 15.96 17.03
C ALA A 143 7.55 14.90 16.74
N GLU A 144 7.27 13.66 17.14
CA GLU A 144 8.14 12.50 16.94
C GLU A 144 7.39 11.39 16.23
N PHE A 145 7.98 10.85 15.17
CA PHE A 145 7.44 9.76 14.37
C PHE A 145 8.38 8.54 14.44
N SER A 146 7.81 7.36 14.53
CA SER A 146 8.49 6.11 14.20
C SER A 146 7.61 5.27 13.28
N GLY A 147 8.18 4.62 12.28
CA GLY A 147 7.41 3.81 11.35
C GLY A 147 8.24 2.72 10.70
N ARG A 148 7.57 1.63 10.33
CA ARG A 148 8.14 0.58 9.49
C ARG A 148 7.70 0.75 8.06
N PHE A 149 8.69 0.70 7.18
CA PHE A 149 8.49 0.74 5.74
C PHE A 149 8.85 -0.61 5.15
N VAL A 150 8.14 -1.00 4.09
CA VAL A 150 8.34 -2.23 3.35
C VAL A 150 8.57 -1.87 1.90
N ALA A 151 9.64 -2.39 1.32
CA ALA A 151 9.92 -2.24 -0.10
C ALA A 151 9.71 -3.57 -0.83
N PHE A 152 9.20 -3.48 -2.05
CA PHE A 152 9.08 -4.57 -3.02
C PHE A 152 9.77 -4.16 -4.33
N ALA A 153 10.54 -5.03 -4.97
CA ALA A 153 11.10 -4.71 -6.29
C ALA A 153 9.98 -4.58 -7.33
N LYS A 154 10.06 -3.59 -8.22
CA LYS A 154 9.08 -3.45 -9.31
C LYS A 154 9.23 -4.63 -10.27
N GLY A 155 8.10 -5.27 -10.57
CA GLY A 155 8.08 -6.55 -11.29
C GLY A 155 8.29 -7.78 -10.39
N ALA A 156 8.57 -7.61 -9.10
CA ALA A 156 8.54 -8.66 -8.08
C ALA A 156 7.22 -8.67 -7.29
N ALA A 157 6.10 -8.49 -8.00
CA ALA A 157 4.87 -9.15 -7.61
C ALA A 157 5.06 -10.67 -7.81
N ALA A 158 5.92 -11.28 -7.00
CA ALA A 158 6.04 -12.71 -6.83
C ALA A 158 7.02 -13.01 -5.68
N GLY A 159 6.51 -13.80 -4.74
CA GLY A 159 7.31 -14.77 -4.02
C GLY A 159 6.34 -15.71 -3.34
N ALA A 160 6.09 -16.94 -3.81
CA ALA A 160 6.67 -17.68 -4.91
C ALA A 160 5.66 -18.75 -5.36
N ALA A 161 5.44 -18.94 -6.66
CA ALA A 161 5.44 -20.26 -7.30
C ALA A 161 5.53 -20.13 -8.84
N ALA A 162 6.08 -21.17 -9.46
CA ALA A 162 6.05 -21.57 -10.87
C ALA A 162 5.89 -20.47 -11.96
N ASP A 163 6.98 -20.24 -12.70
CA ASP A 163 7.02 -19.61 -14.02
C ASP A 163 6.16 -20.36 -15.07
N ASP A 164 4.84 -20.15 -15.07
CA ASP A 164 3.97 -20.79 -16.08
C ASP A 164 2.95 -19.83 -16.74
N LEU A 165 3.01 -18.53 -16.44
CA LEU A 165 2.10 -17.53 -16.99
C LEU A 165 2.77 -16.58 -18.00
N SER A 166 2.29 -16.63 -19.24
CA SER A 166 2.66 -15.68 -20.28
C SER A 166 2.33 -14.24 -19.87
N ARG A 167 3.03 -13.25 -20.46
CA ARG A 167 2.77 -11.82 -20.24
C ARG A 167 1.30 -11.45 -20.49
N LYS A 168 0.67 -12.08 -21.50
CA LYS A 168 -0.74 -11.88 -21.82
C LYS A 168 -1.67 -12.41 -20.72
N GLN A 169 -1.41 -13.61 -20.21
CA GLN A 169 -2.18 -14.19 -19.11
C GLN A 169 -2.08 -13.34 -17.83
N ARG A 170 -0.87 -12.84 -17.50
CA ARG A 170 -0.67 -11.94 -16.35
C ARG A 170 -1.47 -10.64 -16.47
N LYS A 171 -1.43 -9.98 -17.63
CA LYS A 171 -2.21 -8.77 -17.88
C LYS A 171 -3.71 -9.02 -17.76
N LEU A 172 -4.21 -10.09 -18.39
CA LEU A 172 -5.64 -10.46 -18.30
C LEU A 172 -6.06 -10.84 -16.89
N LEU A 173 -5.17 -11.45 -16.10
CA LEU A 173 -5.44 -11.79 -14.70
C LEU A 173 -5.67 -10.52 -13.90
N GLU A 174 -4.75 -9.56 -14.00
CA GLU A 174 -4.82 -8.26 -13.32
C GLU A 174 -6.12 -7.52 -13.67
N GLU A 175 -6.43 -7.37 -14.96
CA GLU A 175 -7.67 -6.73 -15.43
C GLU A 175 -8.92 -7.44 -14.89
N THR A 176 -8.94 -8.77 -14.92
CA THR A 176 -10.07 -9.58 -14.43
C THR A 176 -10.24 -9.42 -12.92
N GLN A 177 -9.14 -9.42 -12.17
CA GLN A 177 -9.10 -9.30 -10.72
C GLN A 177 -9.55 -7.92 -10.23
N ILE A 178 -9.20 -6.86 -10.96
CA ILE A 178 -9.70 -5.49 -10.73
C ILE A 178 -11.20 -5.43 -10.99
N ALA A 179 -11.65 -5.96 -12.14
CA ALA A 179 -13.07 -5.97 -12.49
C ALA A 179 -13.91 -6.77 -11.49
N TYR A 180 -13.42 -7.92 -11.03
CA TYR A 180 -14.06 -8.72 -9.99
C TYR A 180 -14.15 -7.97 -8.66
N GLY A 181 -13.05 -7.38 -8.18
CA GLY A 181 -13.05 -6.59 -6.95
C GLY A 181 -14.00 -5.39 -7.00
N ALA A 182 -14.08 -4.71 -8.15
CA ALA A 182 -15.04 -3.64 -8.39
C ALA A 182 -16.50 -4.17 -8.38
N THR A 183 -16.75 -5.33 -8.98
CA THR A 183 -18.07 -5.99 -8.98
C THR A 183 -18.50 -6.35 -7.56
N ILE A 184 -17.61 -6.95 -6.75
CA ILE A 184 -17.88 -7.26 -5.35
C ILE A 184 -18.18 -6.01 -4.51
N ARG A 185 -17.54 -4.88 -4.84
CA ARG A 185 -17.68 -3.64 -4.07
C ARG A 185 -18.90 -2.80 -4.44
N TRP A 186 -19.17 -2.69 -5.74
CA TRP A 186 -20.13 -1.73 -6.28
C TRP A 186 -21.26 -2.36 -7.11
N GLY A 187 -21.11 -3.63 -7.49
CA GLY A 187 -22.11 -4.37 -8.28
C GLY A 187 -23.02 -5.24 -7.41
N SER A 188 -23.72 -6.17 -8.05
CA SER A 188 -24.51 -7.19 -7.37
C SER A 188 -23.72 -8.49 -7.21
N MET A 189 -24.12 -9.33 -6.25
CA MET A 189 -23.50 -10.64 -6.11
C MET A 189 -23.86 -11.57 -7.28
N ASP A 190 -25.00 -11.34 -7.93
CA ASP A 190 -25.38 -12.03 -9.17
C ASP A 190 -24.38 -11.76 -10.30
N ASP A 191 -23.88 -10.53 -10.43
CA ASP A 191 -22.85 -10.18 -11.41
C ASP A 191 -21.52 -10.90 -11.12
N ALA A 192 -21.20 -11.11 -9.83
CA ALA A 192 -19.99 -11.83 -9.42
C ALA A 192 -20.02 -13.31 -9.80
N ILE A 193 -21.21 -13.92 -9.95
CA ILE A 193 -21.38 -15.31 -10.43
C ILE A 193 -20.76 -15.48 -11.82
N ALA A 194 -20.77 -14.44 -12.66
CA ALA A 194 -20.20 -14.49 -14.01
C ALA A 194 -18.67 -14.65 -14.02
N TYR A 195 -17.99 -14.51 -12.89
CA TYR A 195 -16.55 -14.75 -12.75
C TYR A 195 -16.22 -16.14 -12.21
N LEU A 196 -17.20 -16.89 -11.70
CA LEU A 196 -16.99 -18.20 -11.12
C LEU A 196 -16.74 -19.27 -12.19
N ASP A 197 -15.85 -20.20 -11.87
CA ASP A 197 -15.56 -21.36 -12.72
C ASP A 197 -16.86 -22.08 -13.11
N PRO A 198 -17.13 -22.30 -14.41
CA PRO A 198 -18.34 -22.98 -14.86
C PRO A 198 -18.54 -24.37 -14.25
N GLN A 199 -17.46 -25.11 -13.96
CA GLN A 199 -17.55 -26.41 -13.31
C GLN A 199 -17.98 -26.27 -11.86
N LEU A 200 -17.46 -25.27 -11.14
CA LEU A 200 -17.88 -24.95 -9.78
C LEU A 200 -19.35 -24.53 -9.73
N ARG A 201 -19.80 -23.69 -10.67
CA ARG A 201 -21.21 -23.28 -10.74
C ARG A 201 -22.16 -24.45 -10.98
N LYS A 202 -21.73 -25.47 -11.72
CA LYS A 202 -22.51 -26.69 -11.95
C LYS A 202 -22.54 -27.60 -10.72
N SER A 203 -21.41 -27.79 -10.03
CA SER A 203 -21.31 -28.71 -8.89
C SER A 203 -21.82 -28.11 -7.59
N LYS A 204 -21.66 -26.80 -7.41
CA LYS A 204 -22.04 -26.04 -6.22
C LYS A 204 -22.54 -24.64 -6.64
N PRO A 205 -23.74 -24.54 -7.23
CA PRO A 205 -24.33 -23.24 -7.54
C PRO A 205 -24.55 -22.45 -6.25
N PRO A 206 -24.33 -21.11 -6.26
CA PRO A 206 -24.75 -20.26 -5.17
C PRO A 206 -26.25 -20.43 -4.91
N THR A 207 -26.59 -20.65 -3.64
CA THR A 207 -28.00 -20.76 -3.22
C THR A 207 -28.62 -19.38 -3.08
N GLU A 208 -29.93 -19.29 -3.24
CA GLU A 208 -30.68 -18.05 -2.98
C GLU A 208 -30.45 -17.53 -1.55
N PHE A 209 -30.31 -18.45 -0.59
CA PHE A 209 -29.97 -18.11 0.78
C PHE A 209 -28.59 -17.44 0.90
N GLU A 210 -27.55 -17.98 0.25
CA GLU A 210 -26.23 -17.35 0.22
C GLU A 210 -26.27 -15.96 -0.43
N LEU A 211 -26.98 -15.81 -1.55
CA LEU A 211 -27.14 -14.53 -2.24
C LEU A 211 -27.86 -13.48 -1.37
N ASN A 212 -28.94 -13.88 -0.70
CA ASN A 212 -29.69 -13.03 0.22
C ASN A 212 -28.87 -12.60 1.45
N ARG A 213 -27.91 -13.42 1.89
CA ARG A 213 -27.00 -13.00 2.96
C ARG A 213 -26.14 -11.83 2.51
N TYR A 214 -25.62 -11.81 1.28
CA TYR A 214 -24.80 -10.70 0.80
C TYR A 214 -25.55 -9.37 0.75
N ALA A 215 -26.86 -9.40 0.48
CA ALA A 215 -27.72 -8.21 0.52
C ALA A 215 -27.78 -7.53 1.91
N GLN A 216 -27.38 -8.21 2.98
CA GLN A 216 -27.32 -7.65 4.34
C GLN A 216 -26.00 -6.90 4.62
N LEU A 217 -25.03 -7.00 3.72
CA LEU A 217 -23.70 -6.41 3.87
C LEU A 217 -23.46 -5.36 2.79
N ARG A 218 -22.64 -4.36 3.11
CA ARG A 218 -22.06 -3.41 2.14
C ARG A 218 -20.54 -3.51 2.22
N VAL A 219 -19.88 -3.68 1.09
CA VAL A 219 -18.41 -3.73 1.04
C VAL A 219 -17.85 -2.31 1.10
N SER A 220 -17.13 -1.97 2.17
CA SER A 220 -16.50 -0.66 2.37
C SER A 220 -15.12 -0.56 1.74
N SER A 221 -14.35 -1.66 1.72
CA SER A 221 -13.02 -1.74 1.14
C SER A 221 -12.70 -3.12 0.57
N TYR A 222 -11.75 -3.18 -0.37
CA TYR A 222 -11.28 -4.40 -1.00
C TYR A 222 -9.79 -4.22 -1.32
N ARG A 223 -8.90 -4.94 -0.62
CA ARG A 223 -7.45 -4.73 -0.67
C ARG A 223 -6.71 -6.06 -0.77
N GLU A 224 -5.90 -6.24 -1.81
CA GLU A 224 -4.99 -7.38 -1.88
C GLU A 224 -3.93 -7.31 -0.77
N ARG A 225 -3.70 -8.41 -0.07
CA ARG A 225 -2.69 -8.56 1.00
C ARG A 225 -1.47 -9.33 0.51
N SER A 226 -1.70 -10.36 -0.28
CA SER A 226 -0.66 -11.20 -0.87
C SER A 226 -1.20 -11.95 -2.07
N SER A 227 -0.32 -12.24 -3.02
CA SER A 227 -0.58 -13.12 -4.15
C SER A 227 0.55 -14.12 -4.28
N ALA A 228 0.21 -15.36 -4.65
CA ALA A 228 1.13 -16.45 -4.89
C ALA A 228 0.62 -17.26 -6.09
N SER A 229 1.51 -17.61 -7.02
CA SER A 229 1.16 -18.66 -7.97
C SER A 229 1.05 -20.00 -7.22
N LEU A 230 0.33 -20.93 -7.80
CA LEU A 230 0.23 -22.32 -7.36
C LEU A 230 0.65 -23.24 -8.51
N GLU A 231 0.79 -24.53 -8.22
CA GLU A 231 1.01 -25.54 -9.26
C GLU A 231 -0.09 -25.52 -10.34
N GLY A 232 0.27 -25.85 -11.58
CA GLY A 232 -0.66 -25.87 -12.70
C GLY A 232 -1.13 -24.49 -13.20
N GLY A 233 -0.32 -23.45 -12.96
CA GLY A 233 -0.61 -22.09 -13.45
C GLY A 233 -1.79 -21.39 -12.76
N GLN A 234 -2.20 -21.89 -11.60
CA GLN A 234 -3.21 -21.23 -10.77
C GLN A 234 -2.59 -20.06 -9.99
N VAL A 235 -3.42 -19.12 -9.54
CA VAL A 235 -2.99 -18.01 -8.70
C VAL A 235 -3.90 -17.91 -7.48
N GLU A 236 -3.32 -17.97 -6.29
CA GLU A 236 -4.01 -17.73 -5.03
C GLU A 236 -3.69 -16.31 -4.53
N ARG A 237 -4.70 -15.57 -4.09
CA ARG A 237 -4.49 -14.29 -3.41
C ARG A 237 -5.30 -14.20 -2.14
N ARG A 238 -4.75 -13.52 -1.14
CA ARG A 238 -5.46 -13.15 0.08
C ARG A 238 -5.92 -11.70 -0.05
N VAL A 239 -7.21 -11.48 0.10
CA VAL A 239 -7.84 -10.17 -0.01
C VAL A 239 -8.47 -9.81 1.33
N GLU A 240 -8.17 -8.63 1.84
CA GLU A 240 -8.84 -8.04 2.99
C GLU A 240 -10.03 -7.21 2.50
N ILE A 241 -11.22 -7.56 2.95
CA ILE A 241 -12.48 -6.95 2.56
C ILE A 241 -13.09 -6.29 3.80
N GLY A 242 -13.29 -4.98 3.74
CA GLY A 242 -14.09 -4.26 4.73
C GLY A 242 -15.57 -4.46 4.43
N VAL A 243 -16.34 -4.86 5.44
CA VAL A 243 -17.79 -5.10 5.33
C VAL A 243 -18.52 -4.34 6.43
N ILE A 244 -19.63 -3.72 6.06
CA ILE A 244 -20.54 -3.02 6.96
C ILE A 244 -21.86 -3.78 6.95
N ASN A 245 -22.33 -4.21 8.13
CA ASN A 245 -23.66 -4.77 8.25
C ASN A 245 -24.70 -3.65 8.10
N GLN A 246 -25.61 -3.78 7.14
CA GLN A 246 -26.56 -2.71 6.82
C GLN A 246 -27.61 -2.49 7.93
N ASN A 247 -27.91 -3.52 8.73
CA ASN A 247 -28.88 -3.44 9.81
C ASN A 247 -28.27 -2.85 11.09
N THR A 248 -27.03 -3.23 11.43
CA THR A 248 -26.39 -2.80 12.69
C THR A 248 -25.39 -1.66 12.53
N GLN A 249 -25.02 -1.32 11.30
CA GLN A 249 -23.96 -0.36 10.96
C GLN A 249 -22.57 -0.74 11.52
N ALA A 250 -22.40 -1.97 12.03
CA ALA A 250 -21.12 -2.45 12.50
C ALA A 250 -20.18 -2.72 11.31
N GLU A 251 -18.95 -2.20 11.40
CA GLU A 251 -17.89 -2.45 10.42
C GLU A 251 -16.91 -3.50 10.93
N ARG A 252 -16.44 -4.36 10.01
CA ARG A 252 -15.32 -5.27 10.26
C ARG A 252 -14.55 -5.57 8.98
N THR A 253 -13.37 -6.15 9.14
CA THR A 253 -12.55 -6.66 8.03
C THR A 253 -12.53 -8.18 8.04
N VAL A 254 -12.67 -8.78 6.86
CA VAL A 254 -12.55 -10.23 6.65
C VAL A 254 -11.45 -10.47 5.64
N VAL A 255 -10.57 -11.45 5.92
CA VAL A 255 -9.56 -11.88 4.95
C VAL A 255 -10.07 -13.11 4.23
N VAL A 256 -10.26 -13.00 2.93
CA VAL A 256 -10.71 -14.09 2.06
C VAL A 256 -9.56 -14.60 1.21
N THR A 257 -9.56 -15.89 0.94
CA THR A 257 -8.63 -16.51 -0.01
C THR A 257 -9.36 -16.75 -1.31
N GLU A 258 -8.83 -16.16 -2.38
CA GLU A 258 -9.32 -16.29 -3.75
C GLU A 258 -8.37 -17.18 -4.56
N ARG A 259 -8.91 -17.99 -5.47
CA ARG A 259 -8.12 -18.84 -6.36
C ARG A 259 -8.54 -18.63 -7.80
N TRP A 260 -7.57 -18.38 -8.66
CA TRP A 260 -7.78 -18.06 -10.07
C TRP A 260 -7.16 -19.14 -10.94
N ARG A 261 -7.92 -19.63 -11.91
CA ARG A 261 -7.47 -20.63 -12.89
C ARG A 261 -7.63 -20.10 -14.31
N TRP A 262 -6.62 -20.30 -15.15
CA TRP A 262 -6.69 -19.99 -16.56
C TRP A 262 -7.48 -21.07 -17.32
N ASP A 263 -8.37 -20.63 -18.20
CA ASP A 263 -9.07 -21.46 -19.18
C ASP A 263 -8.46 -21.22 -20.56
N PRO A 264 -7.72 -22.19 -21.13
CA PRO A 264 -7.07 -22.04 -22.43
C PRO A 264 -8.06 -21.99 -23.60
N GLU A 265 -9.22 -22.64 -23.48
CA GLU A 265 -10.23 -22.66 -24.53
C GLU A 265 -10.99 -21.32 -24.57
N ALA A 266 -11.47 -20.88 -23.40
CA ALA A 266 -12.19 -19.60 -23.28
C ALA A 266 -11.25 -18.37 -23.27
N LYS A 267 -9.94 -18.58 -23.11
CA LYS A 267 -8.91 -17.54 -22.96
C LYS A 267 -9.25 -16.53 -21.85
N ARG A 268 -9.74 -17.02 -20.72
CA ARG A 268 -10.19 -16.21 -19.58
C ARG A 268 -9.78 -16.82 -18.25
N TRP A 269 -9.69 -15.98 -17.21
CA TRP A 269 -9.51 -16.39 -15.84
C TRP A 269 -10.84 -16.60 -15.12
N TRP A 270 -10.94 -17.70 -14.36
CA TRP A 270 -12.09 -18.03 -13.53
C TRP A 270 -11.71 -18.04 -12.05
N GLN A 271 -12.61 -17.53 -11.21
CA GLN A 271 -12.55 -17.68 -9.76
C GLN A 271 -13.03 -19.08 -9.37
N SER A 272 -12.12 -19.90 -8.83
CA SER A 272 -12.36 -21.30 -8.49
C SER A 272 -12.58 -21.54 -7.00
N ALA A 273 -12.38 -20.54 -6.13
CA ALA A 273 -12.67 -20.66 -4.70
C ALA A 273 -14.16 -20.45 -4.35
N GLY A 274 -14.96 -19.92 -5.28
CA GLY A 274 -16.36 -19.54 -5.06
C GLY A 274 -16.51 -18.08 -4.65
N LEU A 275 -17.73 -17.71 -4.22
CA LEU A 275 -18.00 -16.39 -3.67
C LEU A 275 -17.33 -16.24 -2.29
N PRO A 276 -16.89 -15.03 -1.91
CA PRO A 276 -16.18 -14.80 -0.65
C PRO A 276 -17.09 -15.02 0.56
N ASP A 277 -16.73 -15.93 1.48
CA ASP A 277 -17.45 -16.03 2.75
C ASP A 277 -17.17 -14.81 3.63
N LEU A 278 -18.10 -13.87 3.64
CA LEU A 278 -18.00 -12.63 4.41
C LEU A 278 -18.49 -12.79 5.86
N TRP A 279 -18.89 -13.98 6.32
CA TRP A 279 -19.37 -14.21 7.70
C TRP A 279 -18.35 -14.84 8.63
N GLN A 280 -17.13 -15.09 8.17
CA GLN A 280 -16.07 -15.62 9.03
C GLN A 280 -15.80 -14.68 10.21
N GLY A 281 -15.78 -15.24 11.43
CA GLY A 281 -15.57 -14.48 12.67
C GLY A 281 -16.82 -13.80 13.24
N GLN A 282 -18.01 -14.14 12.76
CA GLN A 282 -19.32 -13.82 13.37
C GLN A 282 -19.92 -15.03 14.07
#